data_AF-A0A7J5HSF7-F1
#
_entry.id   AF-A0A7J5HSF7-F1
#
_cell.length_a   1.000
_cell.length_b   1.000
_cell.length_c   1.000
_cell.angle_alpha   90.00
_cell.angle_beta   90.00
_cell.angle_gamma   90.00
#
_symmetry.space_group_name_H-M   'P 1'
#
loop_
_entity.id
_entity.type
_entity.pdbx_description
1 polymer ?
#
loop_
_entity_poly.entity_id
_entity_poly.type
_entity_poly.pdbx_seq_one_letter_code
_entity_poly.pdbx_strand_id
1 'polypeptide(L)'
;MIIGELVSADGGTRHKCARKSKLLPKSERSNIISYIEERISNEKEWFCYSDFFKDIPKDLENTPLISIYNKCKDRFPDKSECEIITTTKKYIGIYFRDSVESSQRKYKERFLSSIKQYKEVNE
;
A
#
# COMPACT_ATOMS: atom_id res chain seq x y z
N MET A 1 -10.81 9.12 5.62
CA MET A 1 -10.66 9.46 7.07
C MET A 1 -10.54 8.18 7.90
N ILE A 2 -9.46 7.98 8.65
CA ILE A 2 -9.31 6.80 9.52
C ILE A 2 -10.00 7.10 10.86
N ILE A 3 -11.06 6.37 11.17
CA ILE A 3 -11.77 6.51 12.44
C ILE A 3 -11.17 5.47 13.39
N GLY A 4 -10.78 5.91 14.58
CA GLY A 4 -9.85 5.20 15.46
C GLY A 4 -10.14 3.72 15.68
N GLU A 5 -9.07 2.93 15.68
CA GLU A 5 -8.67 1.98 16.72
C GLU A 5 -7.56 1.10 16.16
N LEU A 6 -6.32 1.54 16.37
CA LEU A 6 -5.16 0.70 16.18
C LEU A 6 -5.19 -0.40 17.24
N VAL A 7 -5.77 -1.55 16.91
CA VAL A 7 -5.56 -2.77 17.68
C VAL A 7 -4.22 -3.35 17.23
N SER A 8 -3.15 -2.86 17.84
CA SER A 8 -1.90 -3.61 17.85
C SER A 8 -2.02 -4.73 18.88
N ALA A 9 -1.34 -5.86 18.69
CA ALA A 9 -1.42 -7.01 19.61
C ALA A 9 -1.01 -6.65 21.05
N ASP A 10 -0.33 -5.53 21.23
CA ASP A 10 0.15 -4.92 22.48
C ASP A 10 -0.73 -3.76 23.01
N GLY A 11 -1.89 -3.49 22.39
CA GLY A 11 -2.85 -2.46 22.87
C GLY A 11 -2.39 -1.01 22.71
N GLY A 12 -1.35 -0.76 21.91
CA GLY A 12 -0.75 0.55 21.71
C GLY A 12 -1.30 1.31 20.50
N THR A 13 -1.84 2.50 20.73
CA THR A 13 -2.18 3.45 19.66
C THR A 13 -0.91 4.10 19.11
N ARG A 14 -0.35 3.57 18.01
CA ARG A 14 0.76 4.22 17.27
C ARG A 14 0.30 4.74 15.92
N HIS A 15 -0.28 5.94 15.91
CA HIS A 15 -0.58 6.64 14.66
C HIS A 15 0.73 7.23 14.09
N LYS A 16 1.53 6.42 13.40
CA LYS A 16 2.62 6.95 12.57
C LYS A 16 2.00 7.47 11.27
N CYS A 17 2.13 8.78 11.02
CA CYS A 17 1.82 9.35 9.71
C CYS A 17 2.46 8.50 8.60
N ALA A 18 1.73 8.17 7.54
CA ALA A 18 2.34 7.49 6.40
C ALA A 18 3.50 8.35 5.88
N ARG A 19 4.70 7.77 5.87
CA ARG A 19 5.82 8.36 5.14
C ARG A 19 5.47 8.30 3.67
N LYS A 20 5.08 9.45 3.11
CA LYS A 20 4.86 9.61 1.67
C LYS A 20 6.13 9.23 0.91
N SER A 21 6.01 8.27 -0.01
CA SER A 21 7.13 7.88 -0.86
C SER A 21 7.55 9.04 -1.78
N LYS A 22 8.86 9.29 -1.87
CA LYS A 22 9.47 10.17 -2.89
C LYS A 22 10.06 9.37 -4.06
N LEU A 23 9.71 8.09 -4.20
CA LEU A 23 10.27 7.21 -5.24
C LEU A 23 9.87 7.66 -6.65
N LEU A 24 8.61 8.09 -6.81
CA LEU A 24 8.01 8.47 -8.08
C LEU A 24 7.54 9.92 -8.06
N PRO A 25 7.49 10.60 -9.22
CA PRO A 25 6.97 11.95 -9.34
C PRO A 25 5.48 12.03 -8.98
N LYS A 26 4.99 13.26 -8.76
CA LYS A 26 3.63 13.52 -8.28
C LYS A 26 2.54 12.95 -9.22
N SER A 27 2.73 13.07 -10.54
CA SER A 27 1.79 12.57 -11.55
C SER A 27 1.61 11.05 -11.48
N GLU A 28 2.71 10.30 -11.48
CA GLU A 28 2.69 8.84 -11.36
C GLU A 28 2.09 8.39 -10.02
N ARG A 29 2.43 9.10 -8.94
CA ARG A 29 1.85 8.83 -7.63
C ARG A 29 0.33 9.02 -7.62
N SER A 30 -0.19 10.08 -8.23
CA SER A 30 -1.64 10.30 -8.33
C SER A 30 -2.31 9.17 -9.12
N ASN A 31 -1.72 8.73 -10.24
CA ASN A 31 -2.25 7.61 -11.02
C ASN A 31 -2.29 6.31 -10.22
N ILE A 32 -1.21 6.00 -9.48
CA ILE A 32 -1.16 4.82 -8.59
C ILE A 32 -2.22 4.90 -7.49
N ILE A 33 -2.39 6.07 -6.87
CA ILE A 33 -3.39 6.26 -5.81
C ILE A 33 -4.80 5.99 -6.34
N SER A 34 -5.16 6.60 -7.47
CA SER A 34 -6.48 6.38 -8.10
C SER A 34 -6.72 4.91 -8.46
N TYR A 35 -5.70 4.24 -9.02
CA TYR A 35 -5.78 2.80 -9.33
C TYR A 35 -6.02 1.93 -8.08
N ILE A 36 -5.32 2.22 -6.98
CA ILE A 36 -5.52 1.49 -5.72
C ILE A 36 -6.90 1.79 -5.13
N GLU A 37 -7.34 3.06 -5.11
CA GLU A 37 -8.66 3.44 -4.61
C GLU A 37 -9.78 2.71 -5.34
N GLU A 38 -9.69 2.57 -6.67
CA GLU A 38 -10.64 1.79 -7.47
C GLU A 38 -10.63 0.31 -7.07
N ARG A 39 -9.45 -0.29 -6.90
CA ARG A 39 -9.30 -1.70 -6.49
C ARG A 39 -9.94 -1.98 -5.13
N ILE A 40 -9.69 -1.13 -4.14
CA ILE A 40 -10.21 -1.35 -2.78
C ILE A 40 -11.69 -0.97 -2.65
N SER A 41 -12.25 -0.26 -3.65
CA SER A 41 -13.62 0.27 -3.57
C SER A 41 -14.70 -0.81 -3.46
N ASN A 42 -14.39 -2.04 -3.87
CA ASN A 42 -15.28 -3.19 -3.90
C ASN A 42 -15.10 -4.11 -2.68
N GLU A 43 -14.17 -3.79 -1.78
CA GLU A 43 -13.77 -4.68 -0.70
C GLU A 43 -14.60 -4.47 0.56
N LYS A 44 -15.22 -5.56 1.03
CA LYS A 44 -16.11 -5.56 2.21
C LYS A 44 -15.45 -6.13 3.46
N GLU A 45 -14.34 -6.82 3.30
CA GLU A 45 -13.61 -7.48 4.38
C GLU A 45 -12.30 -6.77 4.72
N TRP A 46 -11.55 -7.30 5.68
CA TRP A 46 -10.21 -6.81 5.99
C TRP A 46 -9.26 -7.10 4.82
N PHE A 47 -8.59 -6.05 4.33
CA PHE A 47 -7.70 -6.14 3.18
C PHE A 47 -6.37 -5.41 3.40
N CYS A 48 -5.35 -5.80 2.66
CA CYS A 48 -4.05 -5.13 2.57
C CYS A 48 -3.43 -5.33 1.19
N TYR A 49 -2.35 -4.61 0.90
CA TYR A 49 -1.73 -4.65 -0.43
C TYR A 49 -1.35 -6.07 -0.89
N SER A 50 -0.96 -6.97 0.01
CA SER A 50 -0.58 -8.35 -0.34
C SER A 50 -1.78 -9.22 -0.72
N ASP A 51 -3.01 -8.80 -0.41
CA ASP A 51 -4.21 -9.50 -0.88
C ASP A 51 -4.44 -9.28 -2.37
N PHE A 52 -4.04 -8.10 -2.90
CA PHE A 52 -4.19 -7.71 -4.30
C PHE A 52 -2.95 -8.00 -5.16
N PHE A 53 -1.75 -8.02 -4.57
CA PHE A 53 -0.48 -8.13 -5.28
C PHE A 53 0.41 -9.21 -4.62
N LYS A 54 0.10 -10.48 -4.90
CA LYS A 54 0.77 -11.66 -4.31
C LYS A 54 2.04 -12.01 -5.08
N ASP A 55 1.94 -12.02 -6.40
CA ASP A 55 2.91 -12.57 -7.34
C ASP A 55 3.61 -11.45 -8.12
N ILE A 56 4.38 -10.63 -7.39
CA ILE A 56 5.22 -9.59 -7.99
C ILE A 56 6.45 -10.24 -8.65
N PRO A 57 6.83 -9.86 -9.89
CA PRO A 57 6.32 -8.70 -10.65
C PRO A 57 5.10 -8.95 -11.54
N LYS A 58 4.66 -10.20 -11.73
CA LYS A 58 3.58 -10.56 -12.67
C LYS A 58 2.29 -9.76 -12.45
N ASP A 59 1.87 -9.61 -11.20
CA ASP A 59 0.66 -8.84 -10.84
C ASP A 59 0.74 -7.35 -11.22
N LEU A 60 1.94 -6.84 -11.53
CA LEU A 60 2.18 -5.44 -11.81
C LEU A 60 2.25 -5.12 -13.30
N GLU A 61 2.58 -6.09 -14.17
CA GLU A 61 3.01 -5.87 -15.57
C GLU A 61 2.09 -4.97 -16.40
N ASN A 62 0.77 -4.99 -16.12
CA ASN A 62 -0.24 -4.19 -16.84
C ASN A 62 -0.93 -3.16 -15.93
N THR A 63 -0.22 -2.67 -14.92
CA THR A 63 -0.77 -1.73 -13.94
C THR A 63 0.17 -0.52 -13.79
N PRO A 64 -0.33 0.63 -13.33
CA PRO A 64 0.53 1.76 -12.98
C PRO A 64 1.63 1.43 -11.95
N LEU A 65 1.45 0.35 -11.16
CA LEU A 65 2.41 -0.09 -10.14
C LEU A 65 3.69 -0.68 -10.72
N ILE A 66 3.74 -1.05 -12.01
CA ILE A 66 4.97 -1.55 -12.64
C ILE A 66 6.10 -0.52 -12.57
N SER A 67 5.75 0.77 -12.57
CA SER A 67 6.69 1.88 -12.39
C SER A 67 7.49 1.77 -11.09
N ILE A 68 6.88 1.27 -10.00
CA ILE A 68 7.55 1.05 -8.72
C ILE A 68 8.61 -0.03 -8.86
N TYR A 69 8.27 -1.17 -9.48
CA TYR A 69 9.20 -2.28 -9.68
C TYR A 69 10.38 -1.86 -10.56
N ASN A 70 10.10 -1.22 -11.69
CA ASN A 70 11.15 -0.70 -12.59
C ASN A 70 12.07 0.29 -11.86
N LYS A 71 11.49 1.22 -11.08
CA LYS A 71 12.29 2.18 -10.32
C LYS A 71 13.14 1.53 -9.23
N CYS A 72 12.63 0.46 -8.60
CA CYS A 72 13.40 -0.33 -7.64
C CYS A 72 14.56 -1.06 -8.31
N LYS A 73 14.34 -1.65 -9.49
CA LYS A 73 15.37 -2.31 -10.29
C LYS A 73 16.46 -1.34 -10.73
N ASP A 74 16.08 -0.17 -11.23
CA ASP A 74 17.02 0.87 -11.70
C ASP A 74 17.84 1.47 -10.54
N ARG A 75 17.21 1.67 -9.38
CA ARG A 75 17.86 2.31 -8.22
C ARG A 75 18.78 1.37 -7.45
N PHE A 76 18.53 0.06 -7.53
CA PHE A 76 19.27 -0.96 -6.79
C PHE A 76 19.77 -2.07 -7.74
N PRO A 77 20.61 -1.74 -8.74
CA PRO A 77 21.03 -2.69 -9.77
C PRO A 77 21.84 -3.86 -9.22
N ASP A 78 22.55 -3.67 -8.10
CA ASP A 78 23.39 -4.69 -7.47
C ASP A 78 22.63 -5.63 -6.52
N LYS A 79 21.30 -5.46 -6.41
CA LYS A 79 20.46 -6.25 -5.52
C LYS A 79 19.91 -7.48 -6.23
N SER A 80 19.76 -8.57 -5.46
CA SER A 80 19.11 -9.77 -5.97
C SER A 80 17.65 -9.49 -6.32
N GLU A 81 17.08 -10.28 -7.23
CA GLU A 81 15.67 -10.16 -7.61
C GLU A 81 14.73 -10.27 -6.39
N CYS A 82 15.05 -11.14 -5.44
CA CYS A 82 14.31 -11.29 -4.19
C CYS A 82 14.31 -10.00 -3.34
N GLU A 83 15.45 -9.31 -3.27
CA GLU A 83 15.57 -8.02 -2.57
C GLU A 83 14.82 -6.89 -3.31
N ILE A 84 14.83 -6.90 -4.65
CA ILE A 84 14.08 -5.96 -5.48
C ILE A 84 12.58 -6.15 -5.26
N ILE A 85 12.09 -7.39 -5.28
CA ILE A 85 10.69 -7.73 -5.00
C ILE A 85 10.31 -7.30 -3.58
N THR A 86 11.14 -7.61 -2.59
CA THR A 86 10.91 -7.22 -1.19
C THR A 86 10.81 -5.69 -1.04
N THR A 87 11.68 -4.96 -1.73
CA THR A 87 11.68 -3.49 -1.72
C THR A 87 10.46 -2.93 -2.45
N THR A 88 10.08 -3.54 -3.57
CA THR A 88 8.87 -3.20 -4.33
C THR A 88 7.63 -3.36 -3.45
N LYS A 89 7.48 -4.50 -2.74
CA LYS A 89 6.39 -4.75 -1.78
C LYS A 89 6.29 -3.67 -0.71
N LYS A 90 7.43 -3.22 -0.16
CA LYS A 90 7.47 -2.11 0.82
C LYS A 90 6.93 -0.82 0.23
N TYR A 91 7.30 -0.47 -0.99
CA TYR A 91 6.82 0.74 -1.66
C TYR A 91 5.34 0.66 -2.02
N ILE A 92 4.88 -0.47 -2.57
CA ILE A 92 3.43 -0.70 -2.81
C ILE A 92 2.67 -0.52 -1.51
N GLY A 93 3.14 -1.10 -0.41
CA GLY A 93 2.53 -0.89 0.91
C GLY A 93 2.50 0.57 1.36
N ILE A 94 3.45 1.43 0.95
CA ILE A 94 3.39 2.87 1.21
C ILE A 94 2.29 3.54 0.37
N TYR A 95 2.28 3.32 -0.94
CA TYR A 95 1.28 3.92 -1.83
C TYR A 95 -0.14 3.45 -1.49
N PHE A 96 -0.29 2.20 -1.07
CA PHE A 96 -1.56 1.65 -0.62
C PHE A 96 -2.12 2.40 0.58
N ARG A 97 -1.28 2.66 1.59
CA ARG A 97 -1.67 3.46 2.76
C ARG A 97 -1.99 4.90 2.38
N ASP A 98 -1.16 5.50 1.53
CA ASP A 98 -1.40 6.86 1.03
C ASP A 98 -2.78 6.96 0.35
N SER A 99 -3.21 5.90 -0.35
CA SER A 99 -4.52 5.82 -1.03
C SER A 99 -5.68 5.72 -0.03
N VAL A 100 -5.54 4.87 0.99
CA VAL A 100 -6.55 4.76 2.06
C VAL A 100 -6.65 6.06 2.87
N GLU A 101 -5.52 6.71 3.16
CA GLU A 101 -5.47 7.97 3.90
C GLU A 101 -6.04 9.16 3.10
N SER A 102 -5.86 9.18 1.77
CA SER A 102 -6.42 10.23 0.90
C SER A 102 -7.89 10.04 0.55
N SER A 103 -8.41 8.81 0.71
CA SER A 103 -9.78 8.48 0.36
C SER A 103 -10.79 9.24 1.23
N GLN A 104 -11.88 9.66 0.59
CA GLN A 104 -13.05 10.26 1.25
C GLN A 104 -13.83 9.24 2.10
N ARG A 105 -13.61 7.94 1.86
CA ARG A 105 -14.22 6.85 2.61
C ARG A 105 -13.63 6.75 4.02
N LYS A 106 -14.35 6.04 4.88
CA LYS A 106 -13.96 5.82 6.27
C LYS A 106 -13.46 4.40 6.45
N TYR A 107 -12.32 4.24 7.12
CA TYR A 107 -11.69 2.94 7.31
C TYR A 107 -11.29 2.71 8.76
N LYS A 108 -11.43 1.47 9.22
CA LYS A 108 -10.72 0.92 10.38
C LYS A 108 -9.35 0.41 9.95
N GLU A 109 -8.35 0.51 10.82
CA GLU A 109 -6.97 0.02 10.60
C GLU A 109 -6.59 -1.01 11.68
N ARG A 110 -5.91 -2.09 11.32
CA ARG A 110 -5.28 -3.02 12.28
C ARG A 110 -3.92 -3.50 11.80
N PHE A 111 -3.13 -4.08 12.70
CA PHE A 111 -1.89 -4.76 12.36
C PHE A 111 -2.06 -6.28 12.36
N LEU A 112 -1.70 -6.93 11.25
CA LEU A 112 -1.44 -8.36 11.19
C LEU A 112 0.08 -8.55 11.04
N SER A 113 0.74 -8.86 12.16
CA SER A 113 2.20 -8.86 12.27
C SER A 113 2.80 -7.50 11.86
N SER A 114 3.53 -7.42 10.74
CA SER A 114 4.14 -6.19 10.21
C SER A 114 3.32 -5.54 9.09
N ILE A 115 2.16 -6.10 8.75
CA ILE A 115 1.30 -5.66 7.65
C ILE A 115 0.10 -4.90 8.22
N LYS A 116 -0.13 -3.70 7.71
CA LYS A 116 -1.33 -2.92 8.02
C LYS A 116 -2.49 -3.40 7.15
N GLN A 117 -3.62 -3.70 7.78
CA GLN A 117 -4.87 -4.07 7.13
C GLN A 117 -5.94 -2.99 7.38
N TYR A 118 -6.88 -2.90 6.45
CA TYR A 118 -7.94 -1.92 6.43
C TYR A 118 -9.30 -2.59 6.23
N LYS A 119 -10.36 -2.00 6.76
CA LYS A 119 -11.74 -2.38 6.48
C LYS A 119 -12.58 -1.13 6.35
N GLU A 120 -13.30 -0.98 5.23
CA GLU A 120 -14.22 0.13 5.04
C GLU A 120 -15.39 0.04 6.02
N VAL A 121 -15.81 1.19 6.55
CA VAL A 121 -16.96 1.30 7.44
C VAL A 121 -17.95 2.32 6.91
N ASN A 122 -19.22 1.94 6.89
CA ASN A 122 -20.31 2.87 6.63
C ASN A 122 -20.61 3.60 7.93
N GLU A 123 -20.41 4.92 7.94
CA GLU A 123 -21.03 5.80 8.95
C GLU A 123 -22.23 6.52 8.31
#